data_AF-A0A7J2S734-F1
#
_entry.id   AF-A0A7J2S734-F1
#
_cell.length_a   1.000
_cell.length_b   1.000
_cell.length_c   1.000
_cell.angle_alpha   90.00
_cell.angle_beta   90.00
_cell.angle_gamma   90.00
#
_symmetry.space_group_name_H-M   'P 1'
#
loop_
_entity.id
_entity.type
_entity.pdbx_description
1 polymer ?
#
loop_
_entity_poly.entity_id
_entity_poly.type
_entity_poly.pdbx_seq_one_letter_code
_entity_poly.pdbx_strand_id
1 'polypeptide(L)'
;MARPRGTINVVCQNPRCKYYLKEKGKDIIKSGKYSTGHQRYYCKHCRTYFMETKGTPLYRRRLAEEEIIQICKLLVEKNGIRSIERITGHHRDTIGRLLEDLAEHAEKMNEYRITNVGLSPMECDGLWSMVKKDRRKLNTMAQLNLKKVM
;
A
#
# COMPACT_ATOMS: atom_id res chain seq x y z
N MET A 1 -7.77 24.34 31.52
CA MET A 1 -7.96 24.60 30.07
C MET A 1 -7.96 23.26 29.33
N ALA A 2 -8.95 22.99 28.47
CA ALA A 2 -8.95 21.77 27.66
C ALA A 2 -7.80 21.84 26.64
N ARG A 3 -6.89 20.86 26.67
CA ARG A 3 -5.78 20.80 25.73
C ARG A 3 -6.32 20.69 24.30
N PRO A 4 -5.87 21.53 23.35
CA PRO A 4 -6.34 21.44 21.98
C PRO A 4 -6.09 20.03 21.44
N ARG A 5 -7.05 19.49 20.71
CA ARG A 5 -6.90 18.16 20.10
C ARG A 5 -5.74 18.23 19.11
N GLY A 6 -4.77 17.31 19.25
CA GLY A 6 -3.70 17.17 18.27
C GLY A 6 -4.25 16.84 16.87
N THR A 7 -3.49 17.14 15.83
CA THR A 7 -3.85 16.83 14.45
C THR A 7 -3.98 15.30 14.26
N ILE A 8 -5.06 14.88 13.62
CA ILE A 8 -5.33 13.47 13.31
C ILE A 8 -5.30 13.29 11.80
N ASN A 9 -4.21 12.72 11.28
CA ASN A 9 -3.99 12.46 9.85
C ASN A 9 -4.55 11.10 9.42
N VAL A 10 -5.66 10.67 10.03
CA VAL A 10 -6.29 9.38 9.75
C VAL A 10 -7.64 9.63 9.10
N VAL A 11 -8.05 8.74 8.19
CA VAL A 11 -9.35 8.75 7.50
C VAL A 11 -10.21 7.57 7.92
N CYS A 12 -11.51 7.62 7.65
CA CYS A 12 -12.40 6.53 7.99
C CYS A 12 -12.13 5.32 7.09
N GLN A 13 -11.93 4.15 7.69
CA GLN A 13 -11.65 2.87 7.03
C GLN A 13 -12.89 1.94 6.96
N ASN A 14 -14.09 2.53 6.97
CA ASN A 14 -15.35 1.79 6.83
C ASN A 14 -15.98 2.10 5.45
N PRO A 15 -16.03 1.15 4.51
CA PRO A 15 -16.63 1.36 3.18
C PRO A 15 -18.10 1.80 3.22
N ARG A 16 -18.83 1.47 4.28
CA ARG A 16 -20.23 1.88 4.48
C ARG A 16 -20.37 3.32 4.98
N CYS A 17 -19.28 4.00 5.29
CA CYS A 17 -19.31 5.38 5.80
C CYS A 17 -19.34 6.38 4.63
N LYS A 18 -20.18 7.42 4.74
CA LYS A 18 -20.21 8.55 3.79
C LYS A 18 -18.84 9.26 3.64
N TYR A 19 -18.03 9.19 4.70
CA TYR A 19 -16.68 9.76 4.80
C TYR A 19 -15.56 8.73 4.65
N TYR A 20 -15.82 7.59 4.00
CA TYR A 20 -14.79 6.60 3.68
C TYR A 20 -13.66 7.22 2.87
N LEU A 21 -12.41 7.08 3.33
CA LEU A 21 -11.18 7.62 2.72
C LEU A 21 -11.21 9.14 2.41
N LYS A 22 -12.08 9.92 3.04
CA LYS A 22 -12.16 11.37 2.84
C LYS A 22 -11.48 12.14 3.97
N GLU A 23 -10.64 13.10 3.60
CA GLU A 23 -10.00 14.00 4.58
C GLU A 23 -10.91 15.15 5.02
N LYS A 24 -11.63 15.75 4.06
CA LYS A 24 -12.52 16.89 4.34
C LYS A 24 -13.78 16.41 5.10
N GLY A 25 -14.08 17.08 6.22
CA GLY A 25 -15.25 16.79 7.04
C GLY A 25 -15.14 15.51 7.91
N LYS A 26 -13.93 14.96 8.07
CA LYS A 26 -13.71 13.82 8.96
C LYS A 26 -13.93 14.21 10.43
N ASP A 27 -14.68 13.40 11.16
CA ASP A 27 -14.82 13.51 12.61
C ASP A 27 -14.41 12.19 13.26
N ILE A 28 -13.12 12.13 13.60
CA ILE A 28 -12.45 10.94 14.14
C ILE A 28 -11.75 11.35 15.43
N ILE A 29 -11.91 10.53 16.47
CA ILE A 29 -11.28 10.75 17.77
C ILE A 29 -10.36 9.59 18.13
N LYS A 30 -9.30 9.88 18.88
CA LYS A 30 -8.45 8.86 19.52
C LYS A 30 -9.18 8.33 20.76
N SER A 31 -9.30 7.01 20.88
CA SER A 31 -10.02 6.33 21.96
C SER A 31 -9.15 5.27 22.63
N GLY A 32 -8.02 5.66 23.21
CA GLY A 32 -7.07 4.74 23.84
C GLY A 32 -6.33 3.83 22.84
N LYS A 33 -5.74 2.75 23.34
CA LYS A 33 -4.98 1.76 22.55
C LYS A 33 -5.62 0.37 22.66
N TYR A 34 -5.40 -0.48 21.66
CA TYR A 34 -5.71 -1.91 21.76
C TYR A 34 -4.68 -2.62 22.66
N SER A 35 -4.97 -3.86 23.08
CA SER A 35 -4.03 -4.71 23.82
C SER A 35 -2.72 -4.96 23.06
N THR A 36 -2.76 -4.87 21.73
CA THR A 36 -1.60 -4.96 20.84
C THR A 36 -0.75 -3.68 20.80
N GLY A 37 -1.10 -2.64 21.55
CA GLY A 37 -0.36 -1.37 21.61
C GLY A 37 -0.70 -0.35 20.51
N HIS A 38 -1.40 -0.75 19.43
CA HIS A 38 -1.80 0.14 18.35
C HIS A 38 -2.89 1.13 18.77
N GLN A 39 -2.87 2.33 18.20
CA GLN A 39 -3.85 3.36 18.49
C GLN A 39 -5.26 2.95 18.02
N ARG A 40 -6.26 3.13 18.88
CA ARG A 40 -7.68 2.93 18.55
C ARG A 40 -8.31 4.25 18.14
N TYR A 41 -8.99 4.25 17.01
CA TYR A 41 -9.74 5.39 16.48
C TYR A 41 -11.24 5.10 16.48
N TYR A 42 -12.03 6.14 16.70
CA TYR A 42 -13.47 6.08 16.63
C TYR A 42 -13.98 7.14 15.66
N CYS A 43 -14.74 6.72 14.65
CA CYS A 43 -15.38 7.62 13.72
C CYS A 43 -16.79 7.95 14.22
N LYS A 44 -17.12 9.23 14.39
CA LYS A 44 -18.44 9.64 14.87
C LYS A 44 -19.54 9.57 13.81
N HIS A 45 -19.17 9.58 12.53
CA HIS A 45 -20.12 9.47 11.42
C HIS A 45 -20.72 8.07 11.32
N CYS A 46 -19.89 7.03 11.27
CA CYS A 46 -20.35 5.64 11.17
C CYS A 46 -20.37 4.90 12.50
N ARG A 47 -19.96 5.54 13.61
CA ARG A 47 -19.95 4.98 14.98
C ARG A 47 -19.18 3.66 15.11
N THR A 48 -18.16 3.47 14.28
CA THR A 48 -17.31 2.26 14.31
C THR A 48 -15.92 2.58 14.80
N TYR A 49 -15.36 1.64 15.55
CA TYR A 49 -13.94 1.63 15.89
C TYR A 49 -13.11 1.04 14.76
N PHE A 50 -11.89 1.54 14.62
CA PHE A 50 -10.88 0.93 13.78
C PHE A 50 -9.49 1.14 14.36
N MET A 51 -8.59 0.23 13.99
CA MET A 51 -7.18 0.26 14.40
C MET A 51 -6.39 1.14 13.45
N GLU A 52 -5.32 1.74 13.96
CA GLU A 52 -4.33 2.51 13.20
C GLU A 52 -3.81 1.79 11.94
N THR A 53 -3.51 0.49 12.07
CA THR A 53 -3.00 -0.33 10.96
C THR A 53 -4.06 -0.72 9.95
N LYS A 54 -5.35 -0.42 10.17
CA LYS A 54 -6.41 -0.85 9.24
C LYS A 54 -6.25 -0.14 7.89
N GLY A 55 -6.15 -0.94 6.82
CA GLY A 55 -5.91 -0.42 5.47
C GLY A 55 -4.41 -0.21 5.18
N THR A 56 -3.52 -0.82 5.96
CA THR A 56 -2.09 -0.93 5.63
C THR A 56 -1.70 -2.42 5.51
N PRO A 57 -0.56 -2.72 4.85
CA PRO A 57 -0.01 -4.09 4.79
C PRO A 57 0.29 -4.73 6.16
N LEU A 58 0.33 -3.91 7.22
CA LEU A 58 0.57 -4.34 8.60
C LEU A 58 -0.70 -4.84 9.29
N TYR A 59 -1.88 -4.65 8.69
CA TYR A 59 -3.14 -5.03 9.32
C TYR A 59 -3.25 -6.54 9.51
N ARG A 60 -3.55 -6.98 10.74
CA ARG A 60 -3.76 -8.40 11.09
C ARG A 60 -2.57 -9.31 10.74
N ARG A 61 -1.36 -8.75 10.66
CA ARG A 61 -0.14 -9.54 10.50
C ARG A 61 0.35 -10.01 11.87
N ARG A 62 0.92 -11.23 11.89
CA ARG A 62 1.61 -11.80 13.05
C ARG A 62 3.10 -11.48 13.08
N LEU A 63 3.65 -11.10 11.93
CA LEU A 63 5.03 -10.63 11.80
C LEU A 63 5.17 -9.28 12.50
N ALA A 64 6.31 -9.08 13.14
CA ALA A 64 6.66 -7.77 13.67
C ALA A 64 6.87 -6.77 12.52
N GLU A 65 6.65 -5.50 12.78
CA GLU A 65 6.84 -4.44 11.77
C GLU A 65 8.29 -4.41 11.24
N GLU A 66 9.26 -4.65 12.12
CA GLU A 66 10.69 -4.71 11.79
C GLU A 66 11.00 -5.84 10.79
N GLU A 67 10.40 -7.02 10.99
CA GLU A 67 10.56 -8.18 10.09
C GLU A 67 9.96 -7.89 8.70
N ILE A 68 8.78 -7.26 8.66
CA ILE A 68 8.13 -6.84 7.41
C ILE A 68 9.03 -5.85 6.66
N ILE A 69 9.57 -4.85 7.35
CA ILE A 69 10.50 -3.89 6.76
C ILE A 69 11.75 -4.58 6.23
N GLN A 70 12.29 -5.56 6.96
CA GLN A 70 13.45 -6.34 6.52
C GLN A 70 13.16 -7.14 5.25
N ILE A 71 12.02 -7.83 5.18
CA ILE A 71 11.59 -8.55 3.97
C ILE A 71 11.51 -7.59 2.77
N CYS A 72 10.90 -6.42 2.95
CA CYS A 72 10.80 -5.39 1.92
C CYS A 72 12.18 -4.89 1.44
N LYS A 73 13.11 -4.64 2.37
CA LYS A 73 14.48 -4.23 2.03
C LYS A 73 15.19 -5.29 1.19
N LEU A 74 15.10 -6.56 1.60
CA LEU A 74 15.72 -7.66 0.85
C LEU A 74 15.15 -7.79 -0.57
N LEU A 75 13.85 -7.57 -0.74
CA LEU A 75 13.21 -7.57 -2.05
C LEU A 75 13.74 -6.44 -2.94
N VAL A 76 13.92 -5.23 -2.40
CA VAL A 76 14.51 -4.08 -3.12
C VAL A 76 15.95 -4.38 -3.55
N GLU A 77 16.71 -5.11 -2.72
CA GLU A 77 18.05 -5.64 -3.05
C GLU A 77 18.02 -6.82 -4.04
N LYS A 78 16.87 -7.07 -4.69
CA LYS A 78 16.67 -8.12 -5.72
C LYS A 78 16.86 -9.55 -5.20
N ASN A 79 16.69 -9.79 -3.90
CA ASN A 79 16.67 -11.15 -3.38
C ASN A 79 15.41 -11.89 -3.83
N GLY A 80 15.56 -13.14 -4.28
CA GLY A 80 14.42 -14.02 -4.53
C GLY A 80 13.74 -14.48 -3.24
N ILE A 81 12.46 -14.87 -3.30
CA ILE A 81 11.67 -15.31 -2.13
C ILE A 81 12.37 -16.41 -1.32
N ARG A 82 12.99 -17.38 -2.00
CA ARG A 82 13.77 -18.45 -1.34
C ARG A 82 15.02 -17.95 -0.62
N SER A 83 15.63 -16.86 -1.11
CA SER A 83 16.76 -16.21 -0.42
C SER A 83 16.27 -15.53 0.85
N ILE A 84 15.16 -14.79 0.74
CA ILE A 84 14.52 -14.09 1.87
C ILE A 84 14.10 -15.08 2.96
N GLU A 85 13.54 -16.23 2.58
CA GLU A 85 13.20 -17.32 3.52
C GLU A 85 14.40 -17.79 4.33
N ARG A 86 15.57 -17.98 3.70
CA ARG A 86 16.79 -18.39 4.41
C ARG A 86 17.34 -17.29 5.31
N ILE A 87 17.23 -16.03 4.91
CA ILE A 87 17.76 -14.88 5.65
C ILE A 87 16.88 -14.55 6.87
N THR A 88 15.55 -14.57 6.68
CA THR A 88 14.58 -14.15 7.70
C THR A 88 14.04 -15.32 8.53
N GLY A 89 14.17 -16.55 8.04
CA GLY A 89 13.60 -17.74 8.67
C GLY A 89 12.08 -17.88 8.52
N HIS A 90 11.42 -16.96 7.82
CA HIS A 90 9.98 -17.06 7.55
C HIS A 90 9.71 -17.95 6.33
N HIS A 91 8.69 -18.80 6.44
CA HIS A 91 8.27 -19.65 5.34
C HIS A 91 7.89 -18.82 4.10
N ARG A 92 8.30 -19.28 2.92
CA ARG A 92 8.04 -18.64 1.62
C ARG A 92 6.59 -18.24 1.38
N ASP A 93 5.61 -18.99 1.88
CA ASP A 93 4.18 -18.65 1.70
C ASP A 93 3.78 -17.42 2.53
N THR A 94 4.38 -17.25 3.70
CA THR A 94 4.16 -16.06 4.54
C THR A 94 4.74 -14.83 3.85
N ILE A 95 5.95 -14.97 3.29
CA ILE A 95 6.60 -13.92 2.50
C ILE A 95 5.76 -13.62 1.25
N GLY A 96 5.30 -14.64 0.52
CA GLY A 96 4.47 -14.50 -0.67
C GLY A 96 3.19 -13.71 -0.39
N ARG A 97 2.42 -14.08 0.64
CA ARG A 97 1.21 -13.35 1.04
C ARG A 97 1.50 -11.91 1.46
N LEU A 98 2.64 -11.66 2.11
CA LEU A 98 3.05 -10.30 2.46
C LEU A 98 3.30 -9.46 1.20
N LEU A 99 4.00 -10.04 0.21
CA LEU A 99 4.29 -9.40 -1.07
C LEU A 99 3.03 -9.16 -1.91
N GLU A 100 2.07 -10.09 -1.89
CA GLU A 100 0.77 -9.93 -2.56
C GLU A 100 -0.01 -8.74 -1.99
N ASP A 101 -0.17 -8.66 -0.67
CA ASP A 101 -0.83 -7.50 -0.03
C ASP A 101 -0.08 -6.18 -0.37
N LEU A 102 1.26 -6.20 -0.34
CA LEU A 102 2.06 -5.03 -0.70
C LEU A 102 1.84 -4.62 -2.16
N ALA A 103 1.74 -5.59 -3.08
CA ALA A 103 1.47 -5.35 -4.48
C ALA A 103 0.08 -4.73 -4.69
N GLU A 104 -0.96 -5.26 -4.03
CA GLU A 104 -2.32 -4.69 -4.08
C GLU A 104 -2.34 -3.24 -3.57
N HIS A 105 -1.60 -2.96 -2.49
CA HIS A 105 -1.44 -1.60 -1.97
C HIS A 105 -0.69 -0.68 -2.94
N ALA A 106 0.36 -1.17 -3.59
CA ALA A 106 1.12 -0.43 -4.59
C ALA A 106 0.27 -0.13 -5.84
N GLU A 107 -0.56 -1.08 -6.28
CA GLU A 107 -1.49 -0.91 -7.39
C GLU A 107 -2.51 0.20 -7.11
N LYS A 108 -3.17 0.17 -5.94
CA LYS A 108 -4.08 1.24 -5.51
C LYS A 108 -3.42 2.62 -5.46
N MET A 109 -2.18 2.68 -4.98
CA MET A 109 -1.40 3.91 -4.97
C MET A 109 -1.05 4.38 -6.38
N ASN A 110 -0.74 3.45 -7.28
CA ASN A 110 -0.40 3.76 -8.65
C ASN A 110 -1.63 4.25 -9.42
N GLU A 111 -2.80 3.60 -9.27
CA GLU A 111 -4.07 4.08 -9.82
C GLU A 111 -4.37 5.50 -9.36
N TYR A 112 -4.32 5.75 -8.04
CA TYR A 112 -4.52 7.08 -7.49
C TYR A 112 -3.55 8.11 -8.07
N ARG A 113 -2.28 7.74 -8.26
CA ARG A 113 -1.28 8.63 -8.86
C ARG A 113 -1.56 8.86 -10.34
N ILE A 114 -1.75 7.83 -11.14
CA ILE A 114 -2.00 7.95 -12.58
C ILE A 114 -3.19 8.88 -12.84
N THR A 115 -4.28 8.74 -12.08
CA THR A 115 -5.46 9.60 -12.26
C THR A 115 -5.25 11.05 -11.84
N ASN A 116 -4.34 11.32 -10.89
CA ASN A 116 -4.19 12.65 -10.27
C ASN A 116 -2.89 13.39 -10.64
N VAL A 117 -1.92 12.74 -11.27
CA VAL A 117 -0.63 13.36 -11.65
C VAL A 117 -0.82 14.34 -12.83
N GLY A 118 -1.94 14.27 -13.55
CA GLY A 118 -2.27 15.25 -14.60
C GLY A 118 -1.24 15.27 -15.73
N LEU A 119 -0.65 14.11 -16.04
CA LEU A 119 0.36 13.99 -17.09
C LEU A 119 -0.21 14.44 -18.43
N SER A 120 0.53 15.29 -19.12
CA SER A 120 0.19 15.65 -20.49
C SER A 120 0.39 14.46 -21.42
N PRO A 121 -0.34 14.39 -22.55
CA PRO A 121 -0.14 13.34 -23.55
C PRO A 121 1.32 13.21 -24.03
N MET A 122 2.06 14.32 -24.09
CA MET A 122 3.48 14.34 -24.47
C MET A 122 4.40 13.71 -23.43
N GLU A 123 4.14 13.90 -22.14
CA GLU A 123 4.92 13.27 -21.07
C GLU A 123 4.65 11.76 -21.02
N CYS A 124 3.39 11.36 -21.23
CA CYS A 124 3.02 9.95 -21.38
C CYS A 124 3.74 9.31 -22.58
N ASP A 125 3.78 9.98 -23.73
CA ASP A 125 4.49 9.47 -24.92
C ASP A 125 6.01 9.44 -24.72
N GLY A 126 6.60 10.45 -24.06
CA GLY A 126 8.01 10.48 -23.69
C GLY A 126 8.39 9.29 -22.80
N LEU A 127 7.59 9.01 -21.78
CA LEU A 127 7.75 7.86 -20.89
C LEU A 127 7.60 6.54 -21.67
N TRP A 128 6.58 6.44 -22.53
CA TRP A 128 6.38 5.25 -23.36
C TRP A 128 7.52 5.05 -24.36
N SER A 129 8.11 6.13 -24.91
CA SER A 129 9.26 6.06 -25.82
C SER A 129 10.51 5.53 -25.11
N MET A 130 10.72 5.89 -23.84
CA MET A 130 11.80 5.36 -23.01
C MET A 130 11.61 3.86 -22.78
N VAL A 131 10.41 3.45 -22.36
CA VAL A 131 10.05 2.04 -22.19
C VAL A 131 10.12 1.28 -23.53
N LYS A 132 9.79 1.92 -24.66
CA LYS A 132 9.94 1.36 -26.01
C LYS A 132 11.40 1.17 -26.40
N LYS A 133 12.32 2.07 -26.04
CA LYS A 133 13.74 1.96 -26.40
C LYS A 133 14.38 0.71 -25.79
N ASP A 134 13.88 0.24 -24.66
CA ASP A 134 14.30 -1.01 -24.02
C ASP A 134 13.73 -2.29 -24.68
N ARG A 135 12.81 -2.17 -25.67
CA ARG A 135 12.20 -3.32 -26.37
C ARG A 135 13.18 -4.20 -27.14
N ARG A 136 14.36 -3.69 -27.50
CA ARG A 136 15.40 -4.48 -28.18
C ARG A 136 15.90 -5.67 -27.35
N LYS A 137 15.58 -5.73 -26.06
CA LYS A 137 15.95 -6.81 -25.13
C LYS A 137 14.79 -7.73 -24.74
N LEU A 138 13.59 -7.55 -25.29
CA LEU A 138 12.41 -8.35 -24.91
C LEU A 138 12.29 -9.64 -25.74
N ASN A 139 11.95 -10.73 -25.06
CA ASN A 139 11.55 -12.02 -25.66
C ASN A 139 10.34 -11.84 -26.61
N THR A 140 10.34 -12.57 -27.73
CA THR A 140 9.28 -12.66 -28.75
C THR A 140 7.86 -12.78 -28.18
N MET A 141 7.64 -13.55 -27.12
CA MET A 141 6.32 -13.72 -26.47
C MET A 141 5.85 -12.45 -25.77
N ALA A 142 6.75 -11.72 -25.11
CA ALA A 142 6.43 -10.44 -24.48
C ALA A 142 6.11 -9.37 -25.54
N GLN A 143 6.80 -9.41 -26.69
CA GLN A 143 6.51 -8.52 -27.82
C GLN A 143 5.11 -8.77 -28.41
N LEU A 144 4.71 -10.04 -28.53
CA LEU A 144 3.39 -10.45 -29.05
C LEU A 144 2.24 -10.03 -28.12
N ASN A 145 2.42 -10.19 -26.81
CA ASN A 145 1.39 -9.78 -25.83
C ASN A 145 1.21 -8.25 -25.81
N LEU A 146 2.29 -7.47 -25.95
CA LEU A 146 2.20 -6.01 -26.01
C LEU A 146 1.52 -5.50 -27.29
N LYS A 147 1.65 -6.21 -28.41
CA LYS A 147 0.91 -5.88 -29.66
C LYS A 147 -0.60 -6.07 -29.55
N LYS A 148 -1.08 -6.86 -28.57
CA LYS A 148 -2.52 -7.10 -28.35
C LYS A 148 -3.18 -6.03 -27.48
N VAL A 149 -2.37 -5.28 -26.72
CA VAL A 149 -2.84 -4.23 -25.78
C VAL A 149 -2.77 -2.83 -26.42
N MET A 150 -1.95 -2.68 -27.47
CA MET A 150 -2.01 -1.54 -28.40
C MET A 150 -3.17 -1.71 -29.37
#